data_AF-A0A7C4U8F6-F1
#
_entry.id   AF-A0A7C4U8F6-F1
#
_cell.length_a   1.000
_cell.length_b   1.000
_cell.length_c   1.000
_cell.angle_alpha   90.00
_cell.angle_beta   90.00
_cell.angle_gamma   90.00
#
_symmetry.space_group_name_H-M   'P 1'
#
loop_
_entity.id
_entity.type
_entity.pdbx_description
1 polymer ?
#
loop_
_entity_poly.entity_id
_entity_poly.type
_entity_poly.pdbx_seq_one_letter_code
_entity_poly.pdbx_strand_id
1 'polypeptide(L)'
;MNIKVCGITEMKQLQQLDGLDIDFAGLIFYPESPRYVGDKLNKKEIKKADFDLKKVGVFVNPEMIDVLDAIDDYGLEVVQLHGDESPEMCED
;
A
#
# COMPACT_ATOMS: atom_id res chain seq x y z
N MET A 1 -10.08 -13.51 11.83
CA MET A 1 -8.61 -13.42 11.93
C MET A 1 -8.19 -12.71 10.68
N ASN A 2 -7.43 -11.62 10.80
CA ASN A 2 -7.05 -10.85 9.61
C ASN A 2 -5.64 -11.24 9.18
N ILE A 3 -5.43 -11.46 7.88
CA ILE A 3 -4.15 -11.84 7.29
C ILE A 3 -3.69 -10.76 6.31
N LYS A 4 -2.42 -10.36 6.45
CA LYS A 4 -1.77 -9.38 5.58
C LYS A 4 -0.55 -10.00 4.90
N VAL A 5 -0.44 -9.84 3.59
CA VAL A 5 0.79 -10.10 2.82
C VAL A 5 1.43 -8.78 2.44
N CYS A 6 2.68 -8.54 2.83
CA CYS A 6 3.32 -7.23 2.69
C CYS A 6 4.49 -7.25 1.70
N GLY A 7 4.72 -6.11 1.04
CA GLY A 7 5.85 -5.91 0.12
C GLY A 7 5.57 -6.45 -1.28
N ILE A 8 4.35 -6.26 -1.76
CA ILE A 8 3.93 -6.63 -3.10
C ILE A 8 4.59 -5.68 -4.11
N THR A 9 5.20 -6.27 -5.14
CA THR A 9 5.95 -5.53 -6.17
C THR A 9 5.45 -5.80 -7.58
N GLU A 10 4.56 -6.79 -7.77
CA GLU A 10 4.06 -7.18 -9.08
C GLU A 10 2.53 -7.32 -9.09
N MET A 11 1.89 -6.90 -10.18
CA MET A 11 0.43 -7.02 -10.33
C MET A 11 -0.04 -8.48 -10.23
N LYS A 12 0.77 -9.41 -10.75
CA LYS A 12 0.50 -10.84 -10.68
C LYS A 12 0.41 -11.35 -9.23
N GLN A 13 1.20 -10.79 -8.31
CA GLN A 13 1.13 -11.18 -6.90
C GLN A 13 -0.22 -10.77 -6.29
N LEU A 14 -0.72 -9.57 -6.58
CA LEU A 14 -2.07 -9.16 -6.13
C LEU A 14 -3.14 -10.10 -6.68
N GLN A 15 -3.09 -10.41 -7.98
CA GLN A 15 -4.02 -11.34 -8.61
C GLN A 15 -3.96 -12.76 -8.03
N GLN A 16 -2.82 -13.18 -7.50
CA GLN A 16 -2.68 -14.49 -6.85
C GLN A 16 -3.24 -14.49 -5.43
N LEU A 17 -3.28 -13.33 -4.78
CA LEU A 17 -3.89 -13.17 -3.46
C LEU A 17 -5.41 -13.01 -3.57
N ASP A 18 -5.89 -12.47 -4.68
CA ASP A 18 -7.30 -12.33 -4.98
C ASP A 18 -8.01 -13.69 -4.98
N GLY A 19 -9.09 -13.80 -4.20
CA GLY A 19 -9.82 -15.05 -3.98
C GLY A 19 -9.20 -16.04 -3.00
N LEU A 20 -8.10 -15.67 -2.31
CA LEU A 20 -7.63 -16.36 -1.11
C LEU A 20 -8.21 -15.69 0.15
N ASP A 21 -8.17 -16.37 1.29
CA ASP A 21 -8.53 -15.80 2.61
C ASP A 21 -7.45 -14.81 3.10
N ILE A 22 -7.20 -13.73 2.35
CA ILE A 22 -6.23 -12.68 2.64
C ILE A 22 -6.95 -11.34 2.65
N ASP A 23 -6.92 -10.66 3.80
CA ASP A 23 -7.67 -9.41 3.98
C ASP A 23 -6.90 -8.17 3.47
N PHE A 24 -5.56 -8.22 3.44
CA PHE A 24 -4.72 -7.05 3.17
C PHE A 24 -3.49 -7.34 2.30
N ALA A 25 -3.22 -6.45 1.34
CA ALA A 25 -1.99 -6.42 0.56
C ALA A 25 -1.19 -5.14 0.80
N GLY A 26 0.07 -5.27 1.22
CA GLY A 26 0.94 -4.13 1.52
C GLY A 26 1.80 -3.69 0.35
N LEU A 27 1.67 -2.43 -0.06
CA LEU A 27 2.48 -1.72 -1.04
C LEU A 27 3.44 -0.77 -0.31
N ILE A 28 4.75 -0.88 -0.57
CA ILE A 28 5.75 -0.12 0.18
C ILE A 28 6.15 1.15 -0.58
N PHE A 29 5.90 2.30 0.03
CA PHE A 29 6.19 3.64 -0.47
C PHE A 29 7.42 4.26 0.22
N TYR A 30 8.45 3.44 0.46
CA TYR A 30 9.73 3.88 0.99
C TYR A 30 10.86 3.62 -0.02
N PRO A 31 11.50 4.66 -0.61
CA PRO A 31 12.46 4.51 -1.69
C PRO A 31 13.68 3.62 -1.36
N GLU A 32 14.14 3.58 -0.10
CA GLU A 32 15.28 2.72 0.26
C GLU A 32 14.88 1.24 0.43
N SER A 33 13.58 0.92 0.40
CA SER A 33 13.13 -0.47 0.44
C SER A 33 13.41 -1.15 -0.90
N PRO A 34 13.99 -2.37 -0.93
CA PRO A 34 14.11 -3.15 -2.17
C PRO A 34 12.75 -3.54 -2.75
N ARG A 35 11.66 -3.34 -1.99
CA ARG A 35 10.27 -3.59 -2.37
C ARG A 35 9.49 -2.30 -2.63
N TYR A 36 10.19 -1.18 -2.85
CA TYR A 36 9.56 0.08 -3.24
C TYR A 36 8.66 -0.12 -4.47
N VAL A 37 7.46 0.45 -4.42
CA VAL A 37 6.40 0.22 -5.41
C VAL A 37 6.35 1.26 -6.53
N GLY A 38 6.89 2.47 -6.28
CA GLY A 38 6.68 3.64 -7.13
C GLY A 38 7.17 3.47 -8.58
N ASP A 39 8.18 2.65 -8.80
CA ASP A 39 8.76 2.32 -10.11
C ASP A 39 8.37 0.92 -10.62
N LYS A 40 7.66 0.12 -9.82
CA LYS A 40 7.36 -1.30 -10.13
C LYS A 40 5.92 -1.56 -10.52
N LEU A 41 4.97 -0.85 -9.93
CA LEU A 41 3.55 -1.01 -10.22
C LEU A 41 2.97 0.23 -10.89
N ASN A 42 2.11 -0.01 -11.88
CA ASN A 42 1.37 1.03 -12.55
C ASN A 42 0.18 1.47 -11.70
N LYS A 43 0.24 2.70 -11.20
CA LYS A 43 -0.82 3.41 -10.46
C LYS A 43 -2.22 3.16 -11.02
N LYS A 44 -2.41 3.38 -12.32
CA LYS A 44 -3.74 3.29 -12.98
C LYS A 44 -4.28 1.88 -13.01
N GLU A 45 -3.43 0.87 -13.14
CA GLU A 45 -3.85 -0.53 -13.14
C GLU A 45 -4.26 -0.97 -11.74
N ILE A 46 -3.47 -0.60 -10.71
CA ILE A 46 -3.76 -0.91 -9.31
C ILE A 46 -5.02 -0.21 -8.81
N LYS A 47 -5.23 1.06 -9.19
CA LYS A 47 -6.42 1.83 -8.81
C LYS A 47 -7.71 1.24 -9.39
N LYS A 48 -7.65 0.74 -10.63
CA LYS A 48 -8.80 0.19 -11.36
C LYS A 48 -9.11 -1.27 -11.03
N ALA A 49 -8.13 -1.99 -10.49
CA ALA A 49 -8.31 -3.39 -10.15
C ALA A 49 -9.29 -3.54 -8.98
N ASP A 50 -10.26 -4.41 -9.18
CA ASP A 50 -11.23 -4.83 -8.17
C ASP A 50 -10.70 -6.13 -7.55
N PHE A 51 -10.34 -6.08 -6.28
CA PHE A 51 -9.78 -7.20 -5.54
C PHE A 51 -10.60 -7.43 -4.26
N ASP A 52 -10.76 -8.67 -3.85
CA ASP A 52 -11.42 -9.02 -2.57
C ASP A 52 -10.46 -8.89 -1.37
N LEU A 53 -9.59 -7.88 -1.40
CA LEU A 53 -8.64 -7.54 -0.34
C LEU A 53 -8.37 -6.04 -0.32
N LYS A 54 -7.95 -5.54 0.84
CA LYS A 54 -7.65 -4.11 1.02
C LYS A 54 -6.22 -3.78 0.70
N LYS A 55 -6.00 -2.70 -0.05
CA LYS A 55 -4.66 -2.18 -0.35
C LYS A 55 -4.15 -1.31 0.80
N VAL A 56 -2.99 -1.67 1.35
CA VAL A 56 -2.32 -0.95 2.44
C VAL A 56 -1.07 -0.25 1.91
N GLY A 57 -0.99 1.07 2.04
CA GLY A 57 0.25 1.80 1.79
C GLY A 57 1.14 1.80 3.03
N VAL A 58 2.41 1.41 2.88
CA VAL A 58 3.39 1.44 3.97
C VAL A 58 4.39 2.56 3.71
N PHE A 59 4.50 3.48 4.66
CA PHE A 59 5.34 4.66 4.58
C PHE A 59 6.31 4.71 5.77
N VAL A 60 7.41 5.43 5.61
CA VAL A 60 8.40 5.67 6.66
C VAL A 60 8.75 7.14 6.62
N ASN A 61 8.29 7.89 7.62
CA ASN A 61 8.46 9.33 7.74
C ASN A 61 8.08 10.12 6.46
N PRO A 62 6.88 9.90 5.87
CA PRO A 62 6.49 10.60 4.65
C PRO A 62 6.06 12.06 4.93
N GLU A 63 5.97 12.89 3.89
CA GLU A 63 5.13 14.09 3.99
C GLU A 63 3.65 13.68 3.82
N MET A 64 2.72 14.41 4.45
CA MET A 64 1.29 14.09 4.35
C MET A 64 0.79 14.12 2.90
N ILE A 65 1.31 15.04 2.08
CA ILE A 65 0.95 15.12 0.66
C ILE A 65 1.31 13.83 -0.10
N ASP A 66 2.45 13.20 0.21
CA ASP A 66 2.86 11.96 -0.44
C ASP A 66 1.90 10.81 -0.10
N VAL A 67 1.39 10.77 1.13
CA VAL A 67 0.40 9.78 1.57
C VAL A 67 -0.91 9.99 0.82
N LEU A 68 -1.40 11.23 0.76
CA LEU A 68 -2.66 11.57 0.08
C LEU A 68 -2.59 11.28 -1.42
N ASP A 69 -1.49 11.66 -2.06
CA ASP A 69 -1.25 11.37 -3.48
C ASP A 69 -1.20 9.85 -3.73
N ALA A 70 -0.54 9.09 -2.86
CA ALA A 70 -0.50 7.63 -2.97
C ALA A 70 -1.88 6.98 -2.75
N ILE A 71 -2.68 7.49 -1.81
CA ILE A 71 -4.06 7.04 -1.59
C ILE A 71 -4.87 7.21 -2.87
N ASP A 72 -4.85 8.39 -3.49
CA ASP A 72 -5.60 8.60 -4.72
C ASP A 72 -5.01 7.79 -5.88
N ASP A 73 -3.70 7.81 -6.09
CA ASP A 73 -3.06 7.20 -7.26
C ASP A 73 -3.20 5.68 -7.31
N TYR A 74 -3.14 5.00 -6.16
CA TYR A 74 -3.19 3.54 -6.06
C TYR A 74 -4.53 3.02 -5.52
N GLY A 75 -5.43 3.91 -5.09
CA GLY A 75 -6.69 3.55 -4.43
C GLY A 75 -6.43 2.76 -3.15
N LEU A 76 -5.59 3.31 -2.26
CA LEU A 76 -5.29 2.68 -0.97
C LEU A 76 -6.47 2.87 -0.02
N GLU A 77 -6.73 1.85 0.81
CA GLU A 77 -7.81 1.89 1.81
C GLU A 77 -7.29 1.98 3.24
N VAL A 78 -6.00 1.67 3.42
CA VAL A 78 -5.34 1.69 4.73
C VAL A 78 -3.95 2.29 4.57
N VAL A 79 -3.57 3.14 5.52
CA VAL A 79 -2.22 3.67 5.64
C VAL A 79 -1.55 3.00 6.84
N GLN A 80 -0.30 2.59 6.65
CA GLN A 80 0.59 2.13 7.71
C GLN A 80 1.79 3.07 7.75
N LEU A 81 1.86 3.86 8.83
CA LEU A 81 3.02 4.64 9.21
C LEU A 81 3.97 3.73 10.01
N HIS A 82 5.24 3.67 9.60
CA HIS A 82 6.22 2.69 10.10
C HIS A 82 7.58 3.32 10.46
N GLY A 83 7.62 4.64 10.57
CA GLY A 83 8.77 5.40 11.04
C GLY A 83 8.55 5.92 12.47
N ASP A 84 8.95 7.17 12.66
CA ASP A 84 8.87 7.93 13.89
C ASP A 84 7.78 9.02 13.79
N GLU A 85 6.72 8.76 13.03
CA GLU A 85 5.63 9.70 12.81
C GLU A 85 4.93 10.06 14.13
N SER A 86 4.50 11.30 14.26
CA SER A 86 3.81 11.76 15.46
C SER A 86 2.39 11.20 15.54
N PRO A 87 1.81 11.06 16.75
CA PRO A 87 0.40 10.73 16.90
C PRO A 87 -0.53 11.74 16.20
N GLU A 88 -0.16 13.02 16.17
CA GLU A 88 -0.92 14.08 15.47
C GLU A 88 -1.04 13.78 13.97
N MET A 89 0.06 13.36 13.32
CA MET A 89 0.03 12.91 11.93
C MET A 89 -0.87 11.68 11.70
N CYS A 90 -0.99 10.81 12.71
CA CYS A 90 -1.85 9.62 12.61
C CYS A 90 -3.35 9.95 12.73
N GLU A 91 -3.69 11.12 13.29
CA GLU A 91 -5.08 11.55 13.53
C GLU A 91 -5.70 12.30 12.34
N ASP A 92 -4.86 12.90 11.48
CA ASP A 92 -5.24 13.65 10.27
C ASP A 92 -5.78 12.76 9.14
#